data_AF-A0A1N6VRY4-F1
#
_entry.id   AF-A0A1N6VRY4-F1
#
_cell.length_a   1.000
_cell.length_b   1.000
_cell.length_c   1.000
_cell.angle_alpha   90.00
_cell.angle_beta   90.00
_cell.angle_gamma   90.00
#
_symmetry.space_group_name_H-M   'P 1'
#
loop_
_entity.id
_entity.type
_entity.pdbx_description
1 polymer ?
#
loop_
_entity_poly.entity_id
_entity_poly.type
_entity_poly.pdbx_seq_one_letter_code
_entity_poly.pdbx_strand_id
1 'polypeptide(L)'
;MRPLKVLATLVLFSLLSACSWFGGDEKVAPDVPEQELYEEALSALESDNYDLAIEKLQLLEARYPFGRYSEQAQLELIYAYFRNYEPASASAAADRFIRLHPNHDNIDYAYYLKGLTAFEQDRSFIAQYLPIDVSQRDPGAALDSFESFSTLLTRYPDSEYAPDAQKRMQFLKNRLAAYEVHVAAYYMKRQAWVAAANRGRYVVENLQETPAVPDALAIMAEAYTELGMDDLAKNSLDVLQLNFPDYKIRPFKQRSATLLQTATFGLLGGDEPAEPARPIPLADRQRADAAEAEAEEAKQEERSWFSRMTFGVFDDEDETVQKTDR
;
A
#
# COMPACT_ATOMS: atom_id res chain seq x y z
N MET A 1 11.17 -29.56 -57.40
CA MET A 1 10.11 -28.55 -57.14
C MET A 1 8.69 -29.10 -57.04
N ARG A 2 8.33 -30.20 -57.72
CA ARG A 2 6.99 -30.82 -57.61
C ARG A 2 6.62 -31.40 -56.23
N PRO A 3 7.51 -32.12 -55.49
CA PRO A 3 7.11 -32.69 -54.19
C PRO A 3 6.97 -31.64 -53.09
N LEU A 4 7.73 -30.54 -53.16
CA LEU A 4 7.64 -29.43 -52.21
C LEU A 4 6.30 -28.68 -52.33
N LYS A 5 5.77 -28.55 -53.55
CA LYS A 5 4.44 -27.96 -53.78
C LYS A 5 3.32 -28.86 -53.24
N VAL A 6 3.45 -30.18 -53.39
CA VAL A 6 2.47 -31.15 -52.87
C VAL A 6 2.48 -31.17 -51.34
N LEU A 7 3.66 -31.13 -50.71
CA LEU A 7 3.80 -31.05 -49.26
C LEU A 7 3.19 -29.74 -48.71
N ALA A 8 3.45 -28.60 -49.38
CA ALA A 8 2.91 -27.31 -48.98
C ALA A 8 1.37 -27.26 -49.10
N THR A 9 0.78 -27.86 -50.13
CA THR A 9 -0.68 -27.95 -50.27
C THR A 9 -1.32 -28.84 -49.20
N LEU A 10 -0.63 -29.91 -48.77
CA LEU A 10 -1.14 -30.84 -47.77
C LEU A 10 -1.12 -30.22 -46.36
N VAL A 11 -0.07 -29.46 -46.04
CA VAL A 11 0.02 -28.67 -44.79
C VAL A 11 -1.01 -27.54 -44.76
N LEU A 12 -1.27 -26.89 -45.90
CA LEU A 12 -2.29 -25.84 -45.97
C LEU A 12 -3.70 -26.39 -45.74
N PHE A 13 -4.01 -27.59 -46.26
CA PHE A 13 -5.28 -28.27 -45.99
C PHE A 13 -5.40 -28.77 -44.54
N SER A 14 -4.31 -29.21 -43.90
CA SER A 14 -4.36 -29.60 -42.48
C SER A 14 -4.58 -28.41 -41.54
N LEU A 15 -4.09 -27.23 -41.90
CA LEU A 15 -4.29 -26.00 -41.11
C LEU A 15 -5.73 -25.46 -41.23
N LEU A 16 -6.43 -25.71 -42.34
CA LEU A 16 -7.82 -25.30 -42.52
C LEU A 16 -8.82 -26.17 -41.73
N SER A 17 -8.51 -27.44 -41.46
CA SER A 17 -9.37 -28.32 -40.66
C SER A 17 -9.28 -28.07 -39.15
N ALA A 18 -8.27 -27.34 -38.67
CA ALA A 18 -8.08 -27.06 -37.24
C ALA A 18 -9.15 -26.09 -36.67
N CYS A 19 -9.77 -25.25 -37.51
CA CYS A 19 -10.78 -24.30 -37.06
C CYS A 19 -12.15 -24.92 -36.74
N SER A 20 -12.46 -26.13 -37.22
CA SER A 20 -13.73 -26.80 -36.88
C SER A 20 -13.67 -27.60 -35.58
N TRP A 21 -12.47 -27.95 -35.11
CA TRP A 21 -12.29 -28.71 -33.85
C TRP A 21 -12.53 -27.84 -32.61
N PHE A 22 -12.40 -26.52 -32.74
CA PHE A 22 -12.65 -25.56 -31.65
C PHE A 22 -14.08 -25.00 -31.65
N GLY A 23 -14.93 -25.43 -32.59
CA GLY A 23 -16.36 -25.14 -32.59
C GLY A 23 -17.08 -26.09 -31.64
N GLY A 24 -16.94 -25.89 -30.33
CA GLY A 24 -17.78 -26.55 -29.36
C GLY A 24 -19.22 -26.15 -29.60
N ASP A 25 -20.12 -27.14 -29.70
CA ASP A 25 -21.56 -26.92 -29.67
C ASP A 25 -21.87 -25.95 -28.53
N GLU A 26 -22.41 -24.79 -28.87
CA GLU A 26 -23.03 -23.89 -27.92
C GLU A 26 -24.27 -24.63 -27.39
N LYS A 27 -24.03 -25.49 -26.39
CA LYS A 27 -25.08 -26.18 -25.69
C LYS A 27 -25.90 -25.09 -25.05
N VAL A 28 -27.05 -24.80 -25.65
CA VAL A 28 -28.11 -24.01 -25.02
C VAL A 28 -28.30 -24.64 -23.64
N ALA A 29 -27.72 -24.01 -22.61
CA ALA A 29 -27.79 -24.57 -21.27
C ALA A 29 -29.29 -24.68 -20.94
N PRO A 30 -29.74 -25.80 -20.35
CA PRO A 30 -31.15 -26.05 -20.09
C PRO A 30 -31.81 -24.84 -19.42
N ASP A 31 -33.11 -24.64 -19.64
CA ASP A 31 -33.89 -23.58 -18.98
C ASP A 31 -34.01 -23.90 -17.49
N VAL A 32 -32.94 -23.58 -16.76
CA VAL A 32 -32.82 -23.76 -15.31
C VAL A 32 -33.55 -22.59 -14.66
N PRO A 33 -34.53 -22.85 -13.78
CA PRO A 33 -35.24 -21.81 -13.05
C PRO A 33 -34.29 -20.83 -12.34
N GLU A 34 -34.70 -19.57 -12.25
CA GLU A 34 -33.92 -18.50 -11.61
C GLU A 34 -33.45 -18.88 -10.19
N GLN A 35 -34.36 -19.43 -9.38
CA GLN A 35 -34.06 -19.84 -8.01
C GLN A 35 -33.00 -20.95 -7.95
N GLU A 36 -33.08 -21.93 -8.85
CA GLU A 36 -32.12 -23.04 -8.90
C GLU A 36 -30.73 -22.55 -9.32
N LEU A 37 -30.64 -21.64 -10.30
CA LEU A 37 -29.37 -21.00 -10.65
C LEU A 37 -28.77 -20.21 -9.48
N TYR A 38 -29.61 -19.51 -8.73
CA TYR A 38 -29.17 -18.72 -7.58
C TYR A 38 -28.66 -19.62 -6.44
N GLU A 39 -29.39 -20.69 -6.12
CA GLU A 39 -28.98 -21.67 -5.11
C GLU A 39 -27.68 -22.39 -5.50
N GLU A 40 -27.50 -22.75 -6.77
CA GLU A 40 -26.24 -23.30 -7.29
C GLU A 40 -25.08 -22.32 -7.14
N ALA A 41 -25.30 -21.03 -7.45
CA ALA A 41 -24.31 -19.99 -7.29
C ALA A 41 -23.89 -19.82 -5.81
N LEU A 42 -24.86 -19.78 -4.89
CA LEU A 42 -24.60 -19.70 -3.46
C LEU A 42 -23.83 -20.91 -2.95
N SER A 43 -24.21 -22.13 -3.36
CA SER A 43 -23.49 -23.34 -2.99
C SER A 43 -22.04 -23.31 -3.51
N ALA A 44 -21.82 -22.80 -4.73
CA ALA A 44 -20.48 -22.61 -5.27
C ALA A 44 -19.66 -21.60 -4.43
N LEU A 45 -20.25 -20.47 -4.03
CA LEU A 45 -19.62 -19.49 -3.13
C LEU A 45 -19.26 -20.09 -1.77
N GLU A 46 -20.16 -20.86 -1.16
CA GLU A 46 -19.93 -21.54 0.13
C GLU A 46 -18.81 -22.59 0.04
N SER A 47 -18.65 -23.21 -1.12
CA SER A 47 -17.58 -24.18 -1.40
C SER A 47 -16.25 -23.54 -1.84
N ASP A 48 -16.15 -22.21 -1.80
CA ASP A 48 -15.02 -21.41 -2.31
C ASP A 48 -14.71 -21.64 -3.82
N ASN A 49 -15.67 -22.17 -4.58
CA ASN A 49 -15.57 -22.35 -6.02
C ASN A 49 -16.05 -21.09 -6.76
N TYR A 50 -15.22 -20.05 -6.72
CA TYR A 50 -15.58 -18.74 -7.26
C TYR A 50 -15.76 -18.73 -8.77
N ASP A 51 -14.97 -19.52 -9.52
CA ASP A 51 -15.12 -19.64 -10.98
C ASP A 51 -16.53 -20.13 -11.35
N LEU A 52 -17.01 -21.19 -10.68
CA LEU A 52 -18.35 -21.71 -10.90
C LEU A 52 -19.43 -20.71 -10.43
N ALA A 53 -19.22 -20.05 -9.29
CA ALA A 53 -20.14 -19.02 -8.82
C ALA A 53 -20.27 -17.88 -9.84
N ILE A 54 -19.16 -17.38 -10.37
CA ILE A 54 -19.12 -16.34 -11.41
C ILE A 54 -19.91 -16.80 -12.64
N GLU A 55 -19.67 -18.02 -13.14
CA GLU A 55 -20.39 -18.56 -14.29
C GLU A 55 -21.92 -18.56 -14.06
N LYS A 56 -22.36 -19.05 -12.89
CA LYS A 56 -23.79 -19.15 -12.55
C LYS A 56 -24.44 -17.78 -12.34
N LEU A 57 -23.74 -16.86 -11.67
CA LEU A 57 -24.23 -15.50 -11.42
C LEU A 57 -24.32 -14.68 -12.72
N GLN A 58 -23.32 -14.80 -13.62
CA GLN A 58 -23.38 -14.19 -14.95
C GLN A 58 -24.53 -14.76 -15.79
N LEU A 59 -24.73 -16.07 -15.74
CA LEU A 59 -25.84 -16.72 -16.43
C LEU A 59 -27.20 -16.24 -15.90
N LEU A 60 -27.33 -16.07 -14.59
CA LEU A 60 -28.51 -15.50 -13.95
C LEU A 60 -28.76 -14.06 -14.42
N GLU A 61 -27.75 -13.19 -14.41
CA GLU A 61 -27.86 -11.79 -14.88
C GLU A 61 -28.26 -11.71 -16.36
N ALA A 62 -27.73 -12.61 -17.20
CA ALA A 62 -28.04 -12.66 -18.63
C ALA A 62 -29.47 -13.13 -18.93
N ARG A 63 -29.99 -14.09 -18.17
CA ARG A 63 -31.31 -14.70 -18.40
C ARG A 63 -32.44 -13.98 -17.67
N TYR A 64 -32.18 -13.54 -16.45
CA TYR A 64 -33.16 -12.98 -15.53
C TYR A 64 -32.72 -11.60 -15.02
N PRO A 65 -32.52 -10.60 -15.91
CA PRO A 65 -32.00 -9.27 -15.53
C PRO A 65 -32.93 -8.47 -14.61
N PHE A 66 -34.20 -8.85 -14.52
CA PHE A 66 -35.21 -8.26 -13.63
C PHE A 66 -35.85 -9.31 -12.72
N GLY A 67 -35.14 -10.41 -12.50
CA GLY A 67 -35.56 -11.51 -11.63
C GLY A 67 -35.66 -11.09 -10.16
N ARG A 68 -36.24 -11.95 -9.33
CA ARG A 68 -36.33 -11.69 -7.88
C ARG A 68 -34.96 -11.58 -7.21
N TYR A 69 -33.98 -12.31 -7.71
CA TYR A 69 -32.63 -12.40 -7.16
C TYR A 69 -31.61 -11.57 -7.94
N SER A 70 -32.02 -10.81 -8.97
CA SER A 70 -31.09 -10.18 -9.91
C SER A 70 -30.16 -9.16 -9.25
N GLU A 71 -30.69 -8.30 -8.38
CA GLU A 71 -29.90 -7.28 -7.67
C GLU A 71 -28.91 -7.93 -6.69
N GLN A 72 -29.38 -8.93 -5.93
CA GLN A 72 -28.55 -9.67 -4.98
C GLN A 72 -27.46 -10.49 -5.70
N ALA A 73 -27.78 -11.12 -6.83
CA ALA A 73 -26.81 -11.84 -7.65
C ALA A 73 -25.71 -10.91 -8.20
N GLN A 74 -26.03 -9.66 -8.54
CA GLN A 74 -25.02 -8.69 -8.93
C GLN A 74 -24.06 -8.34 -7.77
N LEU A 75 -24.57 -8.19 -6.54
CA LEU A 75 -23.72 -7.99 -5.36
C LEU A 75 -22.80 -9.18 -5.11
N GLU A 76 -23.35 -10.38 -5.16
CA GLU A 76 -22.58 -11.62 -5.01
C GLU A 76 -21.55 -11.80 -6.11
N LEU A 77 -21.83 -11.35 -7.33
CA LEU A 77 -20.89 -11.39 -8.44
C LEU A 77 -19.67 -10.49 -8.19
N ILE A 78 -19.87 -9.30 -7.60
CA ILE A 78 -18.76 -8.43 -7.17
C ILE A 78 -17.88 -9.18 -6.16
N TYR A 79 -18.51 -9.79 -5.15
CA TYR A 79 -17.81 -10.56 -4.14
C TYR A 79 -17.06 -11.76 -4.73
N ALA A 80 -17.70 -12.51 -5.64
CA ALA A 80 -17.09 -13.65 -6.31
C ALA A 80 -15.84 -13.22 -7.09
N TYR A 81 -15.90 -12.14 -7.87
CA TYR A 81 -14.73 -11.58 -8.56
C TYR A 81 -13.63 -11.13 -7.62
N PHE A 82 -14.00 -10.48 -6.51
CA PHE A 82 -13.03 -10.06 -5.50
C PHE A 82 -12.29 -11.28 -4.91
N ARG A 83 -13.04 -12.32 -4.53
CA ARG A 83 -12.48 -13.55 -3.97
C ARG A 83 -11.70 -14.38 -5.00
N ASN A 84 -12.04 -14.29 -6.28
CA ASN A 84 -11.31 -14.92 -7.38
C ASN A 84 -10.04 -14.16 -7.82
N TYR A 85 -9.66 -13.09 -7.11
CA TYR A 85 -8.53 -12.23 -7.47
C TYR A 85 -8.66 -11.58 -8.86
N GLU A 86 -9.87 -11.20 -9.25
CA GLU A 86 -10.17 -10.47 -10.50
C GLU A 86 -10.55 -9.01 -10.23
N PRO A 87 -9.58 -8.13 -9.91
CA PRO A 87 -9.90 -6.79 -9.43
C PRO A 87 -10.58 -5.90 -10.48
N ALA A 88 -10.22 -6.05 -11.75
CA ALA A 88 -10.85 -5.30 -12.84
C ALA A 88 -12.33 -5.69 -13.01
N SER A 89 -12.63 -7.00 -12.96
CA SER A 89 -13.99 -7.53 -13.06
C SER A 89 -14.85 -7.08 -11.86
N ALA A 90 -14.31 -7.20 -10.64
CA ALA A 90 -14.98 -6.76 -9.42
C ALA A 90 -15.26 -5.26 -9.42
N SER A 91 -14.27 -4.42 -9.76
CA SER A 91 -14.45 -2.96 -9.81
C SER A 91 -15.51 -2.56 -10.84
N ALA A 92 -15.47 -3.15 -12.04
CA ALA A 92 -16.45 -2.89 -13.09
C ALA A 92 -17.87 -3.36 -12.71
N ALA A 93 -18.00 -4.50 -12.02
CA ALA A 93 -19.26 -4.99 -11.50
C ALA A 93 -19.82 -4.06 -10.40
N ALA A 94 -18.96 -3.58 -9.49
CA ALA A 94 -19.35 -2.63 -8.45
C ALA A 94 -19.83 -1.30 -9.03
N ASP A 95 -19.10 -0.74 -9.99
CA ASP A 95 -19.50 0.49 -10.69
C ASP A 95 -20.83 0.32 -11.43
N ARG A 96 -21.06 -0.85 -12.04
CA ARG A 96 -22.35 -1.16 -12.67
C ARG A 96 -23.46 -1.18 -11.63
N PHE A 97 -23.27 -1.88 -10.52
CA PHE A 97 -24.28 -1.99 -9.46
C PHE A 97 -24.62 -0.62 -8.86
N ILE A 98 -23.61 0.17 -8.45
CA ILE A 98 -23.78 1.52 -7.88
C ILE A 98 -24.56 2.44 -8.82
N ARG A 99 -24.28 2.36 -10.13
CA ARG A 99 -24.95 3.17 -11.15
C ARG A 99 -26.40 2.74 -11.40
N LEU A 100 -26.67 1.44 -11.41
CA LEU A 100 -28.00 0.91 -11.71
C LEU A 100 -28.93 0.92 -10.49
N HIS A 101 -28.41 0.74 -9.28
CA HIS A 101 -29.18 0.57 -8.05
C HIS A 101 -28.75 1.56 -6.94
N PRO A 102 -28.81 2.88 -7.18
CA PRO A 102 -28.32 3.90 -6.24
C PRO A 102 -29.06 3.96 -4.89
N ASN A 103 -30.27 3.39 -4.81
CA ASN A 103 -31.13 3.38 -3.63
C ASN A 103 -31.24 1.98 -2.99
N HIS A 104 -30.41 1.02 -3.38
CA HIS A 104 -30.42 -0.32 -2.81
C HIS A 104 -29.96 -0.31 -1.35
N ASP A 105 -30.57 -1.13 -0.50
CA ASP A 105 -30.30 -1.15 0.94
C ASP A 105 -28.81 -1.46 1.25
N ASN A 106 -28.20 -2.38 0.49
CA ASN A 106 -26.80 -2.80 0.63
C ASN A 106 -25.85 -2.09 -0.37
N ILE A 107 -26.15 -0.87 -0.81
CA ILE A 107 -25.25 -0.13 -1.73
C ILE A 107 -23.91 0.22 -1.09
N ASP A 108 -23.90 0.44 0.22
CA ASP A 108 -22.70 0.65 1.03
C ASP A 108 -21.74 -0.54 0.93
N TYR A 109 -22.25 -1.77 0.89
CA TYR A 109 -21.45 -2.96 0.63
C TYR A 109 -20.77 -2.95 -0.74
N ALA A 110 -21.46 -2.47 -1.79
CA ALA A 110 -20.87 -2.34 -3.12
C ALA A 110 -19.72 -1.32 -3.16
N TYR A 111 -19.89 -0.16 -2.49
CA TYR A 111 -18.81 0.82 -2.34
C TYR A 111 -17.63 0.25 -1.54
N TYR A 112 -17.92 -0.51 -0.47
CA TYR A 112 -16.92 -1.17 0.34
C TYR A 112 -16.12 -2.20 -0.46
N LEU A 113 -16.80 -3.11 -1.18
CA LEU A 113 -16.14 -4.10 -2.05
C LEU A 113 -15.31 -3.46 -3.15
N LYS A 114 -15.76 -2.35 -3.74
CA LYS A 114 -14.98 -1.60 -4.72
C LYS A 114 -13.65 -1.11 -4.12
N GLY A 115 -13.71 -0.47 -2.95
CA GLY A 115 -12.52 0.00 -2.24
C GLY A 115 -11.60 -1.14 -1.79
N LEU A 116 -12.18 -2.23 -1.31
CA LEU A 116 -11.46 -3.42 -0.85
C LEU A 116 -10.75 -4.13 -2.00
N THR A 117 -11.39 -4.21 -3.16
CA THR A 117 -10.80 -4.81 -4.37
C THR A 117 -9.54 -4.06 -4.80
N ALA A 118 -9.62 -2.72 -4.85
CA ALA A 118 -8.46 -1.89 -5.17
C ALA A 118 -7.37 -1.97 -4.07
N PHE A 119 -7.76 -2.10 -2.80
CA PHE A 119 -6.83 -2.25 -1.69
C PHE A 119 -5.99 -3.53 -1.78
N GLU A 120 -6.63 -4.66 -2.07
CA GLU A 120 -5.95 -5.96 -2.13
C GLU A 120 -5.18 -6.15 -3.45
N GLN A 121 -5.52 -5.42 -4.52
CA GLN A 121 -4.74 -5.43 -5.78
C GLN A 121 -3.27 -5.05 -5.55
N ASP A 122 -2.99 -4.11 -4.65
CA ASP A 122 -1.63 -3.69 -4.30
C ASP A 122 -0.92 -4.70 -3.37
N ARG A 123 -1.68 -5.51 -2.63
CA ARG A 123 -1.17 -6.58 -1.78
C ARG A 123 -0.92 -7.84 -2.60
N SER A 124 0.06 -7.75 -3.49
CA SER A 124 0.55 -8.94 -4.19
C SER A 124 1.07 -9.95 -3.15
N PHE A 125 0.58 -11.19 -3.20
CA PHE A 125 0.91 -12.30 -2.27
C PHE A 125 2.43 -12.48 -2.02
N ILE A 126 3.26 -12.04 -2.98
CA ILE A 126 4.72 -12.08 -2.92
C ILE A 126 5.30 -11.08 -1.90
N ALA A 127 4.64 -9.94 -1.67
CA ALA A 127 5.08 -8.89 -0.76
C ALA A 127 4.96 -9.29 0.73
N GLN A 128 4.20 -10.34 1.06
CA GLN A 128 4.15 -10.89 2.42
C GLN A 128 5.43 -11.67 2.78
N TYR A 129 6.11 -12.24 1.79
CA TYR A 129 7.28 -13.12 1.99
C TYR A 129 8.62 -12.48 1.61
N LEU A 130 8.60 -11.36 0.89
CA LEU A 130 9.78 -10.58 0.55
C LEU A 130 9.67 -9.18 1.17
N PRO A 131 10.75 -8.63 1.75
CA PRO A 131 10.78 -7.25 2.25
C PRO A 131 10.85 -6.26 1.07
N ILE A 132 9.83 -6.27 0.22
CA ILE A 132 9.67 -5.31 -0.87
C ILE A 132 8.84 -4.16 -0.32
N ASP A 133 9.43 -2.98 -0.32
CA ASP A 133 8.75 -1.75 0.07
C ASP A 133 7.69 -1.37 -0.98
N VAL A 134 6.43 -1.69 -0.68
CA VAL A 134 5.27 -1.41 -1.54
C VAL A 134 5.04 0.09 -1.76
N SER A 135 5.63 0.96 -0.95
CA SER A 135 5.52 2.42 -1.11
C SER A 135 6.42 2.97 -2.21
N GLN A 136 7.18 2.13 -2.92
CA GLN A 136 7.96 2.53 -4.10
C GLN A 136 7.28 2.17 -5.43
N ARG A 137 6.14 1.47 -5.38
CA ARG A 137 5.35 1.09 -6.57
C ARG A 137 4.32 2.16 -6.91
N ASP A 138 3.79 2.11 -8.14
CA ASP A 138 2.72 2.99 -8.59
C ASP A 138 1.54 2.97 -7.60
N PRO A 139 1.09 4.14 -7.08
CA PRO A 139 0.06 4.20 -6.06
C PRO A 139 -1.37 4.20 -6.64
N GLY A 140 -1.56 3.93 -7.94
CA GLY A 140 -2.87 4.03 -8.61
C GLY A 140 -4.00 3.30 -7.88
N ALA A 141 -3.83 2.01 -7.59
CA ALA A 141 -4.85 1.23 -6.88
C ALA A 141 -5.04 1.70 -5.42
N ALA A 142 -3.99 2.25 -4.79
CA ALA A 142 -4.09 2.89 -3.47
C ALA A 142 -5.00 4.12 -3.48
N LEU A 143 -4.88 4.95 -4.52
CA LEU A 143 -5.69 6.15 -4.72
C LEU A 143 -7.14 5.75 -5.00
N ASP A 144 -7.37 4.80 -5.91
CA ASP A 144 -8.70 4.29 -6.24
C ASP A 144 -9.42 3.70 -5.00
N SER A 145 -8.66 2.97 -4.18
CA SER A 145 -9.13 2.42 -2.91
C SER A 145 -9.50 3.53 -1.91
N PHE A 146 -8.61 4.52 -1.75
CA PHE A 146 -8.84 5.65 -0.85
C PHE A 146 -10.07 6.46 -1.26
N GLU A 147 -10.25 6.73 -2.55
CA GLU A 147 -11.42 7.44 -3.08
C GLU A 147 -12.72 6.66 -2.86
N SER A 148 -12.69 5.34 -3.09
CA SER A 148 -13.85 4.47 -2.89
C SER A 148 -14.27 4.41 -1.42
N PHE A 149 -13.32 4.22 -0.50
CA PHE A 149 -13.60 4.28 0.94
C PHE A 149 -14.03 5.68 1.41
N SER A 150 -13.41 6.75 0.87
CA SER A 150 -13.83 8.13 1.19
C SER A 150 -15.27 8.37 0.77
N THR A 151 -15.68 7.84 -0.39
CA THR A 151 -17.04 7.94 -0.89
C THR A 151 -18.02 7.19 0.02
N LEU A 152 -17.66 5.96 0.43
CA LEU A 152 -18.42 5.18 1.41
C LEU A 152 -18.64 5.98 2.69
N LEU A 153 -17.57 6.49 3.32
CA LEU A 153 -17.66 7.21 4.60
C LEU A 153 -18.41 8.53 4.49
N THR A 154 -18.34 9.20 3.33
CA THR A 154 -19.03 10.48 3.12
C THR A 154 -20.53 10.27 2.89
N ARG A 155 -20.91 9.22 2.16
CA ARG A 155 -22.31 8.95 1.80
C ARG A 155 -23.05 8.08 2.82
N TYR A 156 -22.35 7.13 3.43
CA TYR A 156 -22.89 6.11 4.33
C TYR A 156 -22.02 6.00 5.60
N PRO A 157 -21.95 7.08 6.41
CA PRO A 157 -21.12 7.10 7.62
C PRO A 157 -21.54 6.06 8.67
N ASP A 158 -22.82 5.67 8.68
CA ASP A 158 -23.40 4.71 9.63
C ASP A 158 -23.38 3.26 9.12
N SER A 159 -22.72 3.00 7.97
CA SER A 159 -22.57 1.66 7.41
C SER A 159 -21.82 0.72 8.37
N GLU A 160 -22.19 -0.57 8.38
CA GLU A 160 -21.46 -1.61 9.12
C GLU A 160 -19.97 -1.68 8.72
N TYR A 161 -19.65 -1.32 7.47
CA TYR A 161 -18.29 -1.38 6.93
C TYR A 161 -17.46 -0.12 7.20
N ALA A 162 -18.08 0.96 7.71
CA ALA A 162 -17.40 2.24 7.93
C ALA A 162 -16.17 2.14 8.87
N PRO A 163 -16.21 1.42 10.01
CA PRO A 163 -15.05 1.31 10.88
C PRO A 163 -13.83 0.62 10.24
N ASP A 164 -14.06 -0.38 9.38
CA ASP A 164 -12.97 -1.05 8.65
C ASP A 164 -12.40 -0.15 7.55
N ALA A 165 -13.28 0.50 6.78
CA ALA A 165 -12.89 1.46 5.76
C ALA A 165 -12.04 2.61 6.33
N GLN A 166 -12.38 3.14 7.51
CA GLN A 166 -11.58 4.17 8.19
C GLN A 166 -10.15 3.69 8.50
N LYS A 167 -10.00 2.48 9.05
CA LYS A 167 -8.68 1.89 9.34
C LYS A 167 -7.86 1.72 8.07
N ARG A 168 -8.48 1.23 6.99
CA ARG A 168 -7.82 1.08 5.69
C ARG A 168 -7.44 2.42 5.08
N MET A 169 -8.28 3.44 5.20
CA MET A 169 -7.95 4.80 4.75
C MET A 169 -6.76 5.39 5.51
N GLN A 170 -6.67 5.18 6.83
CA GLN A 170 -5.49 5.61 7.59
C GLN A 170 -4.22 4.91 7.09
N PHE A 171 -4.29 3.60 6.84
CA PHE A 171 -3.17 2.85 6.26
C PHE A 171 -2.78 3.37 4.87
N LEU A 172 -3.76 3.60 3.99
CA LEU A 172 -3.54 4.13 2.65
C LEU A 172 -2.94 5.53 2.69
N LYS A 173 -3.43 6.42 3.58
CA LYS A 173 -2.88 7.76 3.80
C LYS A 173 -1.40 7.70 4.17
N ASN A 174 -1.05 6.82 5.12
CA ASN A 174 0.35 6.60 5.52
C ASN A 174 1.21 6.09 4.36
N ARG A 175 0.70 5.14 3.59
CA ARG A 175 1.42 4.59 2.43
C ARG A 175 1.63 5.64 1.33
N LEU A 176 0.60 6.41 1.00
CA LEU A 176 0.67 7.49 0.01
C LEU A 176 1.68 8.56 0.43
N ALA A 177 1.70 8.91 1.72
CA ALA A 177 2.66 9.88 2.25
C ALA A 177 4.10 9.36 2.18
N ALA A 178 4.32 8.09 2.51
CA ALA A 178 5.61 7.45 2.35
C ALA A 178 6.07 7.45 0.89
N TYR A 179 5.20 7.10 -0.06
CA TYR A 179 5.49 7.15 -1.50
C TYR A 179 5.97 8.53 -1.94
N GLU A 180 5.29 9.59 -1.53
CA GLU A 180 5.67 10.97 -1.87
C GLU A 180 7.05 11.34 -1.29
N VAL A 181 7.36 10.92 -0.06
CA VAL A 181 8.69 11.10 0.54
C VAL A 181 9.76 10.30 -0.22
N HIS A 182 9.48 9.08 -0.67
CA HIS A 182 10.41 8.30 -1.49
C HIS A 182 10.72 8.98 -2.82
N VAL A 183 9.70 9.52 -3.49
CA VAL A 183 9.86 10.29 -4.73
C VAL A 183 10.64 11.59 -4.46
N ALA A 184 10.35 12.28 -3.36
CA ALA A 184 11.07 13.48 -2.96
C ALA A 184 12.56 13.19 -2.72
N ALA A 185 12.88 12.12 -1.99
CA ALA A 185 14.26 11.68 -1.76
C ALA A 185 14.99 11.31 -3.07
N TYR A 186 14.29 10.71 -4.03
CA TYR A 186 14.83 10.46 -5.38
C TYR A 186 15.17 11.75 -6.13
N TYR A 187 14.38 12.81 -5.97
CA TYR A 187 14.67 14.14 -6.54
C TYR A 187 15.81 14.85 -5.81
N MET A 188 15.90 14.75 -4.47
CA MET A 188 17.04 15.26 -3.70
C MET A 188 18.37 14.70 -4.21
N LYS A 189 18.44 13.38 -4.45
CA LYS A 189 19.65 12.73 -5.00
C LYS A 189 20.06 13.25 -6.38
N ARG A 190 19.11 13.77 -7.16
CA ARG A 190 19.33 14.37 -8.49
C ARG A 190 19.50 15.88 -8.46
N GLN A 191 19.55 16.48 -7.27
CA GLN A 191 19.62 17.92 -7.11
C GLN A 191 18.43 18.65 -7.76
N ALA A 192 17.29 17.96 -7.90
CA ALA A 192 16.04 18.52 -8.41
C ALA A 192 15.25 19.15 -7.25
N TRP A 193 15.81 20.19 -6.63
CA TRP A 193 15.33 20.75 -5.35
C TRP A 193 13.89 21.24 -5.41
N VAL A 194 13.48 21.92 -6.49
CA VAL A 194 12.09 22.38 -6.68
C VAL A 194 11.11 21.21 -6.67
N ALA A 195 11.45 20.11 -7.34
CA ALA A 195 10.60 18.93 -7.39
C ALA A 195 10.52 18.24 -6.02
N ALA A 196 11.64 18.12 -5.31
CA ALA A 196 11.68 17.57 -3.96
C ALA A 196 10.84 18.41 -2.97
N ALA A 197 11.00 19.73 -2.98
CA ALA A 197 10.23 20.65 -2.13
C ALA A 197 8.73 20.56 -2.41
N ASN A 198 8.32 20.48 -3.69
CA ASN A 198 6.91 20.34 -4.05
C ASN A 198 6.31 19.01 -3.56
N ARG A 199 7.07 17.92 -3.60
CA ARG A 199 6.64 16.60 -3.08
C ARG A 199 6.48 16.63 -1.56
N GLY A 200 7.46 17.19 -0.85
CA GLY A 200 7.34 17.38 0.61
C GLY A 200 6.16 18.28 0.98
N ARG A 201 5.97 19.38 0.26
CA ARG A 201 4.83 20.29 0.47
C ARG A 201 3.49 19.57 0.29
N TYR A 202 3.36 18.72 -0.73
CA TYR A 202 2.14 17.95 -0.94
C TYR A 202 1.80 17.06 0.26
N VAL A 203 2.79 16.42 0.89
CA VAL A 203 2.58 15.61 2.10
C VAL A 203 2.08 16.47 3.26
N VAL A 204 2.69 17.63 3.50
CA VAL A 204 2.32 18.53 4.60
C VAL A 204 0.93 19.15 4.40
N GLU A 205 0.55 19.44 3.15
CA GLU A 205 -0.74 20.06 2.82
C GLU A 205 -1.88 19.05 2.77
N ASN A 206 -1.65 17.83 2.27
CA ASN A 206 -2.72 16.88 1.94
C ASN A 206 -2.70 15.60 2.79
N LEU A 207 -1.56 15.23 3.38
CA LEU A 207 -1.34 13.95 4.06
C LEU A 207 -0.81 14.15 5.49
N GLN A 208 -1.45 15.08 6.22
CA GLN A 208 -1.15 15.36 7.63
C GLN A 208 -1.38 14.15 8.54
N GLU A 209 -0.80 14.17 9.74
CA GLU A 209 -0.94 13.09 10.75
C GLU A 209 -0.40 11.73 10.27
N THR A 210 0.45 11.73 9.25
CA THR A 210 1.15 10.53 8.78
C THR A 210 2.57 10.50 9.34
N PRO A 211 3.16 9.31 9.56
CA PRO A 211 4.55 9.18 10.03
C PRO A 211 5.59 9.76 9.07
N ALA A 212 5.21 10.06 7.82
CA ALA A 212 6.07 10.61 6.79
C ALA A 212 6.15 12.14 6.80
N VAL A 213 5.27 12.84 7.54
CA VAL A 213 5.29 14.31 7.68
C VAL A 213 6.66 14.87 8.11
N PRO A 214 7.33 14.35 9.16
CA PRO A 214 8.61 14.93 9.57
C PRO A 214 9.70 14.77 8.50
N ASP A 215 9.70 13.67 7.74
CA ASP A 215 10.63 13.48 6.62
C ASP A 215 10.35 14.46 5.48
N ALA A 216 9.08 14.71 5.18
CA ALA A 216 8.67 15.70 4.19
C ALA A 216 9.12 17.12 4.57
N LEU A 217 8.96 17.51 5.84
CA LEU A 217 9.43 18.81 6.35
C LEU A 217 10.96 18.93 6.30
N ALA A 218 11.69 17.86 6.64
CA ALA A 218 13.15 17.84 6.53
C ALA A 218 13.63 18.01 5.08
N ILE A 219 12.99 17.32 4.13
CA ILE A 219 13.27 17.48 2.69
C ILE A 219 12.96 18.91 2.24
N MET A 220 11.84 19.49 2.67
CA MET A 220 11.50 20.88 2.34
C MET A 220 12.56 21.85 2.87
N ALA A 221 12.97 21.73 4.13
CA ALA A 221 13.97 22.59 4.75
C ALA A 221 15.30 22.56 3.97
N GLU A 222 15.79 21.36 3.63
CA GLU A 222 17.04 21.21 2.86
C GLU A 222 16.89 21.69 1.41
N ALA A 223 15.81 21.32 0.73
CA ALA A 223 15.58 21.74 -0.65
C ALA A 223 15.44 23.26 -0.78
N TYR A 224 14.75 23.93 0.15
CA TYR A 224 14.66 25.40 0.17
C TYR A 224 16.01 26.06 0.47
N THR A 225 16.83 25.45 1.33
CA THR A 225 18.20 25.93 1.59
C THR A 225 19.04 25.91 0.33
N GLU A 226 19.03 24.80 -0.43
CA GLU A 226 19.77 24.68 -1.69
C GLU A 226 19.22 25.60 -2.80
N LEU A 227 17.98 26.05 -2.68
CA LEU A 227 17.37 27.05 -3.57
C LEU A 227 17.65 28.51 -3.13
N GLY A 228 18.28 28.74 -1.97
CA GLY A 228 18.48 30.07 -1.40
C GLY A 228 17.20 30.72 -0.89
N MET A 229 16.19 29.92 -0.55
CA MET A 229 14.90 30.36 0.01
C MET A 229 14.91 30.26 1.53
N ASP A 230 15.76 31.05 2.18
CA ASP A 230 16.09 30.92 3.61
C ASP A 230 14.86 31.04 4.53
N ASP A 231 13.91 31.93 4.21
CA ASP A 231 12.68 32.09 4.99
C ASP A 231 11.82 30.81 4.98
N LEU A 232 11.67 30.18 3.81
CA LEU A 232 10.90 28.95 3.66
C LEU A 232 11.62 27.77 4.32
N ALA A 233 12.94 27.70 4.17
CA ALA A 233 13.76 26.68 4.82
C ALA A 233 13.62 26.74 6.34
N LYS A 234 13.76 27.95 6.91
CA LYS A 234 13.60 28.19 8.34
C LYS A 234 12.20 27.84 8.81
N ASN A 235 11.15 28.29 8.11
CA ASN A 235 9.77 27.97 8.49
C ASN A 235 9.51 26.45 8.50
N SER A 236 9.99 25.70 7.51
CA SER A 236 9.87 24.24 7.49
C SER A 236 10.61 23.58 8.65
N LEU A 237 11.80 24.09 8.99
CA LEU A 237 12.59 23.61 10.11
C LEU A 237 11.94 23.91 11.48
N ASP A 238 11.42 25.12 11.66
CA ASP A 238 10.75 25.55 12.89
C ASP A 238 9.50 24.68 13.15
N VAL A 239 8.71 24.40 12.11
CA VAL A 239 7.54 23.49 12.21
C VAL A 239 7.97 22.06 12.56
N LEU A 240 9.05 21.58 11.95
CA LEU A 240 9.61 20.25 12.26
C LEU A 240 10.03 20.14 13.73
N GLN A 241 10.80 21.11 14.22
CA GLN A 241 11.29 21.11 15.60
C GLN A 241 10.18 21.29 16.63
N LEU A 242 9.17 22.11 16.32
CA LEU A 242 8.05 22.37 17.23
C LEU A 242 7.18 21.12 17.43
N ASN A 243 6.94 20.35 16.36
CA ASN A 243 6.01 19.21 16.39
C ASN A 243 6.72 17.86 16.57
N PHE A 244 8.01 17.78 16.22
CA PHE A 244 8.81 16.55 16.26
C PHE A 244 10.21 16.83 16.85
N PRO A 245 10.29 17.22 18.14
CA PRO A 245 11.55 17.64 18.77
C PRO A 245 12.62 16.53 18.79
N ASP A 246 12.20 15.26 18.86
CA ASP A 246 13.10 14.10 18.87
C ASP A 246 13.53 13.67 17.46
N TYR A 247 13.01 14.31 16.41
CA TYR A 247 13.34 13.96 15.03
C TYR A 247 14.79 14.32 14.70
N LYS A 248 15.59 13.29 14.40
CA LYS A 248 16.98 13.45 14.01
C LYS A 248 17.08 13.86 12.54
N ILE A 249 17.29 15.16 12.30
CA ILE A 249 17.55 15.69 10.96
C ILE A 249 18.85 15.11 10.43
N ARG A 250 18.77 14.44 9.27
CA ARG A 250 19.94 13.90 8.56
C ARG A 250 20.02 14.59 7.19
N PRO A 251 21.13 15.27 6.86
CA PRO A 251 21.25 15.95 5.58
C PRO A 251 21.31 14.94 4.43
N PHE A 252 20.58 15.19 3.34
CA PHE A 252 20.56 14.39 2.11
C PHE A 252 21.82 14.58 1.26
N LYS A 253 22.48 15.74 1.36
CA LYS A 253 23.72 16.01 0.63
C LYS A 253 24.88 15.14 1.10
N GLN A 254 25.35 14.25 0.22
CA GLN A 254 26.64 13.58 0.38
C GLN A 254 27.75 14.63 0.34
N ARG A 255 28.57 14.73 1.39
CA ARG A 255 29.83 15.48 1.32
C ARG A 255 30.71 14.84 0.25
N SER A 256 31.14 15.63 -0.74
CA SER A 256 32.08 15.17 -1.77
C SER A 256 33.39 14.73 -1.10
N ALA A 257 33.80 13.48 -1.31
CA ALA A 257 35.09 13.02 -0.79
C ALA A 257 36.22 13.91 -1.31
N THR A 258 37.04 14.44 -0.41
CA THR A 258 38.22 15.23 -0.82
C THR A 258 39.26 14.32 -1.45
N LEU A 259 40.08 14.87 -2.35
CA LEU A 259 41.22 14.16 -2.97
C LEU A 259 42.12 13.47 -1.94
N LEU A 260 42.30 14.10 -0.77
CA LEU A 260 43.03 13.55 0.36
C LEU A 260 42.38 12.24 0.86
N GLN A 261 41.06 12.23 1.02
CA GLN A 261 40.30 11.07 1.47
C GLN A 261 40.31 9.93 0.46
N THR A 262 40.24 10.25 -0.85
CA THR A 262 40.38 9.26 -1.93
C THR A 262 41.80 8.70 -1.98
N ALA A 263 42.81 9.54 -1.81
CA ALA A 263 44.22 9.15 -1.86
C ALA A 263 44.65 8.33 -0.62
N THR A 264 44.01 8.55 0.52
CA THR A 264 44.34 7.84 1.77
C THR A 264 43.44 6.64 2.01
N PHE A 265 42.55 6.28 1.07
CA PHE A 265 41.54 5.23 1.27
C PHE A 265 40.75 5.40 2.59
N GLY A 266 40.48 6.65 2.98
CA GLY A 266 39.81 6.97 4.24
C GLY A 266 40.66 6.81 5.52
N LEU A 267 41.96 6.51 5.41
CA LEU A 267 42.86 6.24 6.54
C LEU A 267 43.36 7.52 7.23
N LEU A 268 43.34 8.65 6.52
CA LEU A 268 43.68 9.98 7.06
C LEU A 268 42.69 11.01 6.51
N GLY A 269 41.92 11.61 7.43
CA GLY A 269 40.78 12.49 7.14
C GLY A 269 39.56 11.98 7.89
N GLY A 270 39.49 12.28 9.19
CA GLY A 270 38.38 11.89 10.06
C GLY A 270 37.06 12.50 9.59
N ASP A 271 36.20 11.64 9.09
CA ASP A 271 34.86 11.33 9.62
C ASP A 271 34.41 10.08 8.86
N GLU A 272 34.14 8.98 9.57
CA GLU A 272 33.57 7.79 8.94
C GLU A 272 32.25 8.17 8.24
N PRO A 273 32.06 7.79 6.97
CA PRO A 273 30.91 8.24 6.19
C PRO A 273 29.62 7.64 6.74
N ALA A 274 28.69 8.51 7.16
CA ALA A 274 27.32 8.11 7.41
C ALA A 274 26.70 7.59 6.10
N GLU A 275 26.26 6.34 6.13
CA GLU A 275 25.52 5.70 5.05
C GLU A 275 24.40 6.62 4.54
N PRO A 276 24.15 6.68 3.21
CA PRO A 276 23.12 7.56 2.67
C PRO A 276 21.76 7.19 3.28
N ALA A 277 21.21 8.10 4.09
CA ALA A 277 19.93 7.92 4.75
C ALA A 277 18.84 7.72 3.69
N ARG A 278 18.40 6.47 3.54
CA ARG A 278 17.08 6.16 3.01
C ARG A 278 16.10 6.53 4.13
N PRO A 279 14.89 7.03 3.84
CA PRO A 279 13.82 6.86 4.81
C PRO A 279 13.82 5.37 5.14
N ILE A 280 14.12 5.05 6.39
CA ILE A 280 13.98 3.69 6.90
C ILE A 280 12.53 3.33 6.56
N PRO A 281 12.25 2.29 5.74
CA PRO A 281 10.89 1.86 5.45
C PRO A 281 10.11 1.82 6.76
N LEU A 282 8.84 2.23 6.78
CA LEU A 282 8.07 2.27 8.03
C LEU A 282 8.18 0.96 8.83
N ALA A 283 8.24 -0.17 8.13
CA ALA A 283 8.48 -1.49 8.72
C ALA A 283 9.83 -1.60 9.46
N ASP A 284 10.90 -1.03 8.92
CA ASP A 284 12.21 -1.03 9.56
C ASP A 284 12.29 -0.01 10.72
N ARG A 285 11.50 1.09 10.69
CA ARG A 285 11.35 1.99 11.85
C ARG A 285 10.60 1.29 12.96
N GLN A 286 9.46 0.69 12.64
CA GLN A 286 8.68 -0.09 13.60
C GLN A 286 9.49 -1.24 14.20
N ARG A 287 10.38 -1.89 13.42
CA ARG A 287 11.32 -2.89 13.95
C ARG A 287 12.39 -2.27 14.84
N ALA A 288 12.93 -1.12 14.48
CA ALA A 288 13.89 -0.40 15.31
C ALA A 288 13.26 0.08 16.62
N ASP A 289 12.08 0.70 16.55
CA ASP A 289 11.29 1.15 17.70
C ASP A 289 10.89 -0.04 18.59
N ALA A 290 10.50 -1.18 18.00
CA ALA A 290 10.21 -2.42 18.73
C ALA A 290 11.47 -3.02 19.38
N ALA A 291 12.61 -3.03 18.68
CA ALA A 291 13.87 -3.50 19.24
C ALA A 291 14.40 -2.58 20.35
N GLU A 292 14.18 -1.27 20.23
CA GLU A 292 14.48 -0.29 21.28
C GLU A 292 13.55 -0.50 22.49
N ALA A 293 12.25 -0.73 22.28
CA ALA A 293 11.31 -1.08 23.36
C ALA A 293 11.68 -2.41 24.04
N GLU A 294 12.03 -3.46 23.29
CA GLU A 294 12.50 -4.74 23.83
C GLU A 294 13.82 -4.56 24.61
N ALA A 295 14.73 -3.71 24.13
CA ALA A 295 15.97 -3.39 24.83
C ALA A 295 15.73 -2.57 26.11
N GLU A 296 14.72 -1.70 26.13
CA GLU A 296 14.29 -0.97 27.33
C GLU A 296 13.61 -1.89 28.35
N GLU A 297 12.75 -2.82 27.90
CA GLU A 297 12.14 -3.85 28.75
C GLU A 297 13.21 -4.79 29.34
N ALA A 298 14.18 -5.24 28.55
CA ALA A 298 15.30 -6.06 29.02
C ALA A 298 16.16 -5.32 30.06
N LYS A 299 16.43 -4.03 29.84
CA LYS A 299 17.10 -3.16 30.84
C LYS A 299 16.25 -2.96 32.09
N GLN A 300 14.92 -3.00 31.99
CA GLN A 300 14.01 -2.97 33.13
C GLN A 300 14.01 -4.29 33.91
N GLU A 301 14.21 -5.42 33.23
CA GLU A 301 14.35 -6.73 33.86
C GLU A 301 15.67 -6.90 34.63
N GLU A 302 16.77 -6.34 34.11
CA GLU A 302 18.09 -6.33 34.76
C GLU A 302 18.16 -5.44 36.02
N ARG A 303 17.13 -4.62 36.31
CA ARG A 303 17.09 -3.83 37.55
C ARG A 303 17.00 -4.75 38.76
N SER A 304 17.95 -4.57 39.69
CA SER A 304 18.01 -5.27 40.98
C SER A 304 16.64 -5.31 41.67
N TRP A 305 16.29 -6.42 42.31
CA TRP A 305 15.02 -6.62 43.04
C TRP A 305 14.72 -5.46 44.01
N PHE A 306 15.77 -4.89 44.62
CA PHE A 306 15.65 -3.73 45.51
C PHE A 306 15.21 -2.46 44.77
N SER A 307 15.73 -2.20 43.57
CA SER A 307 15.34 -1.07 42.71
C SER A 307 13.88 -1.18 42.24
N ARG A 308 13.40 -2.41 41.98
CA ARG A 308 11.99 -2.68 41.63
C ARG A 308 11.05 -2.43 42.80
N MET A 309 11.43 -2.81 44.02
CA MET A 309 10.62 -2.63 45.23
C MET A 309 10.57 -1.17 45.69
N THR A 310 11.58 -0.38 45.36
CA THR A 310 11.73 1.01 45.80
C THR A 310 11.47 2.04 44.71
N PHE A 311 11.04 1.61 43.52
CA PHE A 311 10.82 2.46 42.35
C PHE A 311 11.99 3.42 42.05
N GLY A 312 13.23 3.00 42.31
CA GLY A 312 14.43 3.80 42.05
C GLY A 312 14.64 5.01 42.97
N VAL A 313 13.95 5.10 44.11
CA VAL A 313 14.05 6.27 45.03
C VAL A 313 15.40 6.36 45.78
N PHE A 314 16.20 5.29 45.80
CA PHE A 314 17.42 5.19 46.63
C PHE A 314 18.72 4.88 45.85
N ASP A 315 18.75 5.02 44.53
CA ASP A 315 19.85 4.51 43.68
C ASP A 315 20.96 5.56 43.35
N ASP A 316 21.03 6.69 44.07
CA ASP A 316 21.88 7.83 43.70
C ASP A 316 23.17 8.04 44.54
N GLU A 317 23.64 7.06 45.32
CA GLU A 317 24.80 7.29 46.23
C GLU A 317 26.15 6.65 45.85
N ASP A 318 26.27 5.85 44.79
CA ASP A 318 27.50 5.06 44.54
C ASP A 318 28.39 5.47 43.33
N GLU A 319 28.31 6.72 42.83
CA GLU A 319 29.27 7.21 41.81
C GLU A 319 30.12 8.44 42.20
N THR A 320 30.12 8.88 43.46
CA THR A 320 30.99 9.99 43.90
C THR A 320 32.01 9.62 44.97
N VAL A 321 32.72 8.49 44.87
CA VAL A 321 33.94 8.27 45.68
C VAL A 321 34.98 7.48 44.88
N GLN A 322 35.61 8.10 43.87
CA GLN A 322 36.94 7.66 43.41
C GLN A 322 37.63 8.71 42.50
N LYS A 323 37.79 9.96 42.97
CA LYS A 323 38.76 10.87 42.33
C LYS A 323 39.24 12.05 43.20
N THR A 324 39.64 11.79 44.44
CA THR A 324 40.56 12.67 45.18
C THR A 324 41.32 11.84 46.21
N ASP A 325 42.48 11.30 45.81
CA ASP A 325 43.73 11.27 46.60
C ASP A 325 44.76 10.36 45.91
N ARG A 326 45.52 10.95 44.98
CA ARG A 326 46.99 10.90 44.90
C ARG A 326 47.51 11.73 43.74
#